data_AF-A0A2N0D1A5-F1
#
_entry.id   AF-A0A2N0D1A5-F1
#
_cell.length_a   1.000
_cell.length_b   1.000
_cell.length_c   1.000
_cell.angle_alpha   90.00
_cell.angle_beta   90.00
_cell.angle_gamma   90.00
#
_symmetry.space_group_name_H-M   'P 1'
#
loop_
_entity.id
_entity.type
_entity.pdbx_description
1 polymer ?
#
loop_
_entity_poly.entity_id
_entity_poly.type
_entity_poly.pdbx_seq_one_letter_code
_entity_poly.pdbx_strand_id
1 'polypeptide(L)'
;MDNLKEVARLTSLLEDSLQNICTADQRRQIMDDNSCELPKVLQVQLDGLIDQAAELRGLLKIGQAARRNEALSPAVISAALVMAEEICRALSELDDPDKA
;
A
#
# COMPACT_ATOMS: atom_id res chain seq x y z
N MET A 1 -20.02 -3.24 -7.27
CA MET A 1 -19.38 -2.75 -6.03
C MET A 1 -19.02 -1.29 -6.23
N ASP A 2 -19.01 -0.51 -5.15
CA ASP A 2 -18.56 0.89 -5.20
C ASP A 2 -17.03 0.88 -5.17
N ASN A 3 -16.39 1.13 -6.32
CA ASN A 3 -14.94 1.03 -6.45
C ASN A 3 -14.20 1.97 -5.48
N LEU A 4 -14.81 3.10 -5.09
CA LEU A 4 -14.23 4.00 -4.11
C LEU A 4 -14.18 3.37 -2.72
N LYS A 5 -15.25 2.68 -2.32
CA LYS A 5 -15.30 1.92 -1.06
C LYS A 5 -14.33 0.75 -1.06
N GLU A 6 -14.13 0.11 -2.20
CA GLU A 6 -13.19 -1.00 -2.31
C GLU A 6 -11.74 -0.53 -2.21
N VAL A 7 -11.38 0.58 -2.87
CA VAL A 7 -10.07 1.24 -2.67
C VAL A 7 -9.86 1.60 -1.20
N ALA A 8 -10.86 2.21 -0.55
CA ALA A 8 -10.81 2.54 0.87
C ALA A 8 -10.58 1.29 1.76
N ARG A 9 -11.23 0.17 1.43
CA ARG A 9 -11.10 -1.09 2.18
C ARG A 9 -9.70 -1.71 2.00
N LEU A 10 -9.24 -1.85 0.77
CA LEU A 10 -7.94 -2.47 0.45
C LEU A 10 -6.77 -1.64 0.98
N THR A 11 -6.84 -0.31 0.88
CA THR A 11 -5.79 0.56 1.42
C THR A 11 -5.74 0.55 2.95
N SER A 12 -6.86 0.34 3.64
CA SER A 12 -6.83 0.07 5.09
C SER A 12 -6.16 -1.27 5.41
N LEU A 13 -6.47 -2.33 4.65
CA LEU A 13 -5.81 -3.63 4.83
C LEU A 13 -4.30 -3.55 4.58
N LEU A 14 -3.89 -2.77 3.59
CA LEU A 14 -2.49 -2.46 3.33
C LEU A 14 -1.84 -1.76 4.52
N GLU A 15 -2.47 -0.73 5.08
CA GLU A 15 -1.97 -0.04 6.28
C GLU A 15 -1.79 -0.99 7.47
N ASP A 16 -2.75 -1.89 7.71
CA ASP A 16 -2.67 -2.90 8.76
C ASP A 16 -1.52 -3.89 8.50
N SER A 17 -1.33 -4.32 7.24
CA SER A 17 -0.23 -5.21 6.85
C SER A 17 1.13 -4.54 7.09
N LEU A 18 1.27 -3.27 6.70
CA LEU A 18 2.47 -2.47 6.95
C LEU A 18 2.72 -2.28 8.45
N GLN A 19 1.66 -2.14 9.26
CA GLN A 19 1.75 -2.04 10.71
C GLN A 19 2.32 -3.32 11.34
N ASN A 20 1.99 -4.48 10.79
CA ASN A 20 2.44 -5.79 11.28
C ASN A 20 3.85 -6.15 10.79
N ILE A 21 4.18 -5.84 9.54
CA ILE A 21 5.45 -6.24 8.90
C ILE A 21 6.59 -5.27 9.25
N CYS A 22 6.31 -3.97 9.29
CA CYS A 22 7.35 -2.96 9.46
C CYS A 22 7.54 -2.56 10.92
N THR A 23 8.76 -2.16 11.29
CA THR A 23 9.02 -1.45 12.55
C THR A 23 8.51 -0.01 12.49
N ALA A 24 8.42 0.65 13.64
CA ALA A 24 8.02 2.06 13.69
C ALA A 24 8.96 2.98 12.88
N ASP A 25 10.26 2.70 12.85
CA ASP A 25 11.24 3.47 12.07
C ASP A 25 11.05 3.28 10.57
N GLN A 26 10.79 2.04 10.14
CA GLN A 26 10.51 1.72 8.74
C GLN A 26 9.21 2.37 8.27
N ARG A 27 8.16 2.39 9.10
CA ARG A 27 6.94 3.13 8.78
C ARG A 27 7.17 4.63 8.68
N ARG A 28 7.99 5.20 9.57
CA ARG A 28 8.41 6.61 9.48
C ARG A 28 9.15 6.88 8.16
N GLN A 29 10.02 5.97 7.73
CA GLN A 29 10.70 6.06 6.44
C GLN A 29 9.72 6.07 5.25
N ILE A 30 8.69 5.20 5.24
CA ILE A 30 7.68 5.19 4.16
C ILE A 30 6.94 6.54 4.08
N MET A 31 6.61 7.11 5.24
CA MET A 31 5.85 8.34 5.37
C MET A 31 6.68 9.61 5.20
N ASP A 32 8.01 9.53 5.22
CA ASP A 32 8.91 10.66 4.98
C ASP A 32 8.87 11.05 3.49
N ASP A 33 8.46 12.29 3.23
CA ASP A 33 8.39 12.81 1.86
C ASP A 33 9.77 12.92 1.19
N ASN A 34 10.88 12.93 1.97
CA ASN A 34 12.25 12.93 1.45
C ASN A 34 12.83 11.53 1.24
N SER A 35 12.15 10.47 1.69
CA SER A 35 12.60 9.10 1.48
C SER A 35 12.19 8.62 0.10
N CYS A 36 13.18 8.27 -0.72
CA CYS A 36 12.97 7.65 -2.04
C CYS A 36 12.87 6.12 -1.92
N GLU A 37 13.63 5.51 -1.00
CA GLU A 37 13.74 4.06 -0.90
C GLU A 37 12.69 3.45 0.02
N LEU A 38 12.15 2.29 -0.38
CA LEU A 38 11.37 1.43 0.50
C LEU A 38 12.24 0.85 1.62
N PRO A 39 11.68 0.56 2.80
CA PRO A 39 12.33 -0.27 3.79
C PRO A 39 12.75 -1.62 3.19
N LYS A 40 13.93 -2.12 3.57
CA LYS A 40 14.47 -3.41 3.04
C LYS A 40 13.51 -4.59 3.16
N VAL A 41 12.71 -4.64 4.23
CA VAL A 41 11.71 -5.69 4.45
C VAL A 41 10.58 -5.68 3.42
N LEU A 42 10.35 -4.55 2.75
CA LEU A 42 9.35 -4.42 1.69
C LEU A 42 9.96 -4.49 0.29
N GLN A 43 11.25 -4.17 0.14
CA GLN A 43 11.92 -4.17 -1.16
C GLN A 43 11.85 -5.53 -1.86
N VAL A 44 12.00 -6.63 -1.12
CA VAL A 44 11.99 -7.98 -1.71
C VAL A 44 10.57 -8.41 -2.11
N GLN A 45 9.56 -8.05 -1.32
CA GLN A 45 8.20 -8.52 -1.49
C GLN A 45 7.38 -7.66 -2.43
N LEU A 46 7.77 -6.40 -2.57
CA LEU A 46 7.17 -5.48 -3.53
C LEU A 46 8.05 -5.30 -4.77
N ASP A 47 9.08 -6.13 -4.95
CA ASP A 47 9.93 -6.10 -6.15
C ASP A 47 9.08 -6.27 -7.42
N GLY A 48 9.24 -5.34 -8.36
CA GLY A 48 8.45 -5.29 -9.59
C GLY A 48 6.99 -4.80 -9.43
N LEU A 49 6.53 -4.51 -8.21
CA LEU A 49 5.22 -3.89 -7.94
C LEU A 49 5.34 -2.42 -7.51
N ILE A 50 6.30 -2.12 -6.65
CA ILE A 50 6.61 -0.78 -6.16
C ILE A 50 8.12 -0.60 -6.13
N ASP A 51 8.61 0.40 -6.85
CA ASP A 51 10.04 0.68 -6.95
C ASP A 51 10.49 1.63 -5.83
N GLN A 52 9.60 2.50 -5.36
CA GLN A 52 9.94 3.61 -4.47
C GLN A 52 8.92 3.84 -3.35
N ALA A 53 9.39 4.32 -2.20
CA ALA A 53 8.52 4.67 -1.07
C ALA A 53 7.48 5.73 -1.44
N ALA A 54 7.78 6.60 -2.40
CA ALA A 54 6.87 7.62 -2.90
C ALA A 54 5.60 7.03 -3.55
N GLU A 55 5.70 5.90 -4.24
CA GLU A 55 4.56 5.24 -4.90
C GLU A 55 3.64 4.61 -3.87
N LEU A 56 4.20 3.88 -2.90
CA LEU A 56 3.45 3.33 -1.77
C LEU A 56 2.76 4.44 -0.98
N ARG A 57 3.48 5.53 -0.68
CA ARG A 57 2.91 6.70 0.01
C ARG A 57 1.80 7.37 -0.81
N GLY A 58 1.95 7.45 -2.13
CA GLY A 58 0.92 7.95 -3.04
C GLY A 58 -0.36 7.12 -2.97
N LEU A 59 -0.24 5.79 -2.99
CA LEU A 59 -1.36 4.87 -2.85
C LEU A 59 -2.07 5.03 -1.49
N LEU A 60 -1.31 5.15 -0.39
CA LEU A 60 -1.86 5.40 0.94
C LEU A 60 -2.63 6.74 1.01
N LYS A 61 -2.10 7.80 0.38
CA LYS A 61 -2.78 9.10 0.27
C LYS A 61 -4.10 8.99 -0.51
N ILE A 62 -4.14 8.20 -1.59
CA ILE A 62 -5.37 7.92 -2.34
C ILE A 62 -6.38 7.17 -1.48
N GLY A 63 -5.94 6.17 -0.70
CA GLY A 63 -6.79 5.45 0.25
C GLY A 63 -7.42 6.36 1.30
N GLN A 64 -6.64 7.29 1.85
CA GLN A 64 -7.13 8.32 2.77
C GLN A 64 -8.19 9.23 2.13
N ALA A 65 -7.95 9.68 0.89
CA ALA A 65 -8.92 10.48 0.14
C ALA A 65 -10.22 9.70 -0.12
N ALA A 66 -10.11 8.43 -0.50
CA ALA A 66 -11.27 7.54 -0.71
C ALA A 66 -12.10 7.36 0.56
N ARG A 67 -11.47 7.13 1.72
CA ARG A 67 -12.16 7.02 3.02
C ARG A 67 -12.90 8.30 3.43
N ARG A 68 -12.40 9.46 3.00
CA ARG A 68 -13.02 10.77 3.24
C ARG A 68 -14.11 11.12 2.22
N ASN A 69 -14.41 10.23 1.28
CA ASN A 69 -15.29 10.48 0.13
C ASN A 69 -14.85 11.71 -0.70
N GLU A 70 -13.55 11.96 -0.78
CA GLU A 70 -13.01 13.01 -1.66
C GLU A 70 -13.19 12.61 -3.13
N ALA A 71 -13.30 13.62 -4.01
CA ALA A 71 -13.48 13.39 -5.44
C ALA A 71 -12.19 12.86 -6.06
N LEU A 72 -12.20 11.57 -6.44
CA LEU A 72 -11.13 10.92 -7.20
C LEU A 72 -11.59 10.67 -8.63
N SER A 73 -10.69 10.82 -9.60
CA SER A 73 -11.02 10.51 -10.99
C SER A 73 -11.23 9.00 -11.17
N PRO A 74 -12.07 8.57 -12.13
CA PRO A 74 -12.24 7.15 -12.42
C PRO A 74 -10.93 6.41 -12.73
N ALA A 75 -9.99 7.08 -13.41
CA ALA A 75 -8.67 6.53 -13.73
C ALA A 75 -7.84 6.29 -12.46
N VAL A 76 -7.85 7.24 -11.52
CA VAL A 76 -7.15 7.10 -10.22
C VAL A 76 -7.75 5.97 -9.39
N ILE A 77 -9.08 5.87 -9.34
CA ILE A 77 -9.76 4.77 -8.62
C ILE A 77 -9.38 3.42 -9.22
N SER A 78 -9.41 3.29 -10.54
CA SER A 78 -9.08 2.02 -11.21
C SER A 78 -7.62 1.61 -10.99
N ALA A 79 -6.68 2.56 -11.09
CA ALA A 79 -5.27 2.27 -10.85
C ALA A 79 -5.01 1.90 -9.40
N ALA A 80 -5.55 2.67 -8.45
CA ALA A 80 -5.40 2.41 -7.03
C ALA A 80 -6.01 1.07 -6.60
N LEU A 81 -7.11 0.66 -7.23
CA LEU A 81 -7.72 -0.63 -6.98
C LEU A 81 -6.77 -1.78 -7.34
N VAL A 82 -6.25 -1.78 -8.58
CA VAL A 82 -5.31 -2.81 -9.06
C VAL A 82 -4.06 -2.85 -8.19
N MET A 83 -3.44 -1.69 -7.94
CA MET A 83 -2.23 -1.63 -7.13
C MET A 83 -2.47 -2.12 -5.70
N ALA A 84 -3.57 -1.71 -5.06
CA ALA A 84 -3.86 -2.14 -3.70
C ALA A 84 -4.14 -3.65 -3.61
N GLU A 85 -4.80 -4.23 -4.60
CA GLU A 85 -5.02 -5.69 -4.68
C GLU A 85 -3.71 -6.47 -4.81
N GLU A 86 -2.84 -6.06 -5.73
CA GLU A 86 -1.55 -6.74 -5.98
C GLU A 86 -0.63 -6.64 -4.78
N ILE A 87 -0.52 -5.46 -4.17
CA ILE A 87 0.31 -5.24 -2.99
C ILE A 87 -0.24 -6.01 -1.78
N CYS A 88 -1.56 -5.96 -1.53
CA CYS A 88 -2.14 -6.73 -0.42
C CYS A 88 -1.89 -8.24 -0.60
N ARG A 89 -1.97 -8.75 -1.83
CA ARG A 89 -1.67 -10.15 -2.13
C ARG A 89 -0.20 -10.46 -1.83
N ALA A 90 0.73 -9.67 -2.34
CA ALA A 90 2.16 -9.86 -2.10
C ALA A 90 2.51 -9.82 -0.60
N LEU A 91 1.89 -8.91 0.17
CA LEU A 91 2.10 -8.82 1.61
C LEU A 91 1.42 -9.94 2.39
N SER A 92 0.31 -10.51 1.91
CA SER A 92 -0.34 -11.65 2.58
C SER A 92 0.46 -12.95 2.47
N GLU A 93 1.29 -13.10 1.43
CA GLU A 93 2.19 -14.25 1.28
C GLU A 93 3.35 -14.26 2.29
N LEU A 94 3.62 -13.15 2.98
CA LEU A 94 4.57 -13.11 4.12
C LEU A 94 4.01 -13.75 5.40
N ASP A 95 2.69 -13.84 5.55
CA ASP A 95 2.03 -14.34 6.76
C ASP A 95 1.72 -15.84 6.66
N ASP A 96 2.18 -16.51 5.57
CA ASP A 96 2.04 -17.95 5.37
C ASP A 96 3.33 -18.68 5.83
N PRO A 97 3.34 -19.29 7.03
CA PRO A 97 4.53 -19.93 7.60
C PRO A 97 4.96 -21.19 6.84
N ASP A 98 4.16 -21.72 5.92
CA ASP A 98 4.44 -22.95 5.17
C ASP A 98 5.29 -22.73 3.90
N LYS A 99 5.71 -21.49 3.61
CA LYS A 99 6.56 -21.14 2.45
C LYS A 99 8.00 -20.71 2.78
N ALA A 100 8.45 -20.81 4.03
CA ALA A 100 9.81 -20.47 4.47
C ALA A 100 10.76 -21.68 4.50
#